data_AF-A0A379B3H2-F1
#
_entry.id   AF-A0A379B3H2-F1
#
_cell.length_a   1.000
_cell.length_b   1.000
_cell.length_c   1.000
_cell.angle_alpha   90.00
_cell.angle_beta   90.00
_cell.angle_gamma   90.00
#
_symmetry.space_group_name_H-M   'P 1'
#
loop_
_entity.id
_entity.type
_entity.pdbx_description
1 polymer ?
#
loop_
_entity_poly.entity_id
_entity_poly.type
_entity_poly.pdbx_seq_one_letter_code
_entity_poly.pdbx_strand_id
1 'polypeptide(L)' 'MKKTLVFALVMSLLTACQTPAISVINSACDGFALIKASRQDSTETLRQILVHNQTYRAICMEDMEEKHGITD' A
#
# COMPACT_ATOMS: atom_id res chain seq x y z
N MET A 1 25.27 -20.22 39.34
CA MET A 1 25.61 -20.13 37.90
C MET A 1 24.59 -20.83 36.98
N LYS A 2 23.98 -21.97 37.34
CA LYS A 2 22.94 -22.64 36.51
C LYS A 2 21.73 -21.76 36.15
N LYS A 3 21.21 -20.99 37.11
CA LYS A 3 20.05 -20.09 36.91
C LYS A 3 20.34 -18.98 35.89
N THR A 4 21.58 -18.49 35.86
CA THR A 4 22.05 -17.47 34.92
C THR A 4 22.10 -18.00 33.49
N LEU A 5 22.50 -19.26 33.32
CA LEU A 5 22.57 -19.93 32.03
C LEU A 5 21.16 -20.17 31.44
N VAL A 6 20.23 -20.62 32.29
CA VAL A 6 18.82 -20.77 31.90
C VAL A 6 18.21 -19.43 31.49
N PHE A 7 18.49 -18.37 32.22
CA PHE A 7 17.97 -17.03 31.88
C PHE A 7 18.53 -16.52 30.54
N ALA A 8 19.84 -16.71 30.30
CA ALA A 8 20.46 -16.35 29.03
C ALA A 8 19.89 -17.14 27.84
N LEU A 9 19.66 -18.44 28.02
CA LEU A 9 19.07 -19.30 27.00
C LEU A 9 17.64 -18.88 26.70
N VAL A 10 16.81 -18.65 27.71
CA VAL A 10 15.42 -18.18 27.54
C VAL A 10 15.40 -16.84 26.81
N MET A 11 16.21 -15.87 27.21
CA MET A 11 16.26 -14.56 26.53
C MET A 11 16.72 -14.67 25.07
N SER A 12 17.69 -15.54 24.76
CA SER A 12 18.14 -15.76 23.38
C SER A 12 17.06 -16.40 22.49
N LEU A 13 16.23 -17.28 23.07
CA LEU A 13 15.12 -17.92 22.35
C LEU A 13 13.97 -16.93 22.08
N LEU A 14 13.69 -16.00 23.00
CA LEU A 14 12.66 -14.98 22.80
C LEU A 14 12.98 -14.04 21.63
N THR A 15 14.25 -13.67 21.44
CA THR A 15 14.68 -12.81 20.32
C THR A 15 14.62 -13.48 18.94
N ALA A 16 14.51 -14.82 18.87
CA ALA A 16 14.36 -15.54 17.61
C ALA A 16 12.89 -15.68 17.16
N CYS A 17 11.93 -15.35 18.03
CA CYS A 17 10.50 -15.49 17.77
C CYS A 17 9.85 -14.19 17.25
N GLN A 18 10.60 -13.08 17.22
CA GLN A 18 10.15 -11.81 16.64
C GLN A 18 10.26 -11.90 15.12
N THR A 19 9.11 -11.97 14.45
CA THR A 19 9.03 -11.75 13.00
C THR A 19 9.18 -10.26 12.72
N PRO A 20 10.08 -9.84 11.81
CA PRO A 20 10.15 -8.45 11.43
C PRO A 20 8.82 -8.06 10.77
N ALA A 21 8.20 -6.98 11.26
CA ALA A 21 7.05 -6.40 10.58
C ALA A 21 7.52 -5.76 9.28
N ILE A 22 7.18 -6.36 8.14
CA ILE A 22 7.44 -5.80 6.82
C ILE A 22 6.21 -4.97 6.46
N SER A 23 6.35 -3.65 6.48
CA SER A 23 5.38 -2.75 5.88
C SER A 23 5.91 -2.26 4.54
N VAL A 24 5.03 -2.22 3.54
CA VAL A 24 5.29 -1.59 2.26
C VAL A 24 4.42 -0.36 2.21
N ILE A 25 5.02 0.82 2.00
CA ILE A 25 4.26 2.01 1.65
C ILE A 25 3.84 1.81 0.19
N ASN A 26 2.59 1.38 0.01
CA ASN A 26 1.97 1.27 -1.30
C ASN A 26 0.92 2.37 -1.35
N SER A 27 1.21 3.46 -2.09
CA SER A 27 0.15 4.43 -2.36
C SER A 27 -0.89 3.71 -3.24
N ALA A 28 -2.18 3.98 -3.03
CA ALA A 28 -3.22 3.42 -3.91
C ALA A 28 -2.89 3.70 -5.39
N CYS A 29 -2.19 4.80 -5.67
CA CYS A 29 -1.77 5.23 -6.99
C CYS A 29 -0.71 4.34 -7.65
N ASP A 30 0.11 3.62 -6.88
CA ASP A 30 1.09 2.67 -7.42
C ASP A 30 0.43 1.33 -7.81
N GLY A 31 -0.72 0.99 -7.19
CA GLY A 31 -1.44 -0.26 -7.40
C GLY A 31 -2.57 -0.21 -8.44
N PHE A 32 -3.00 1.00 -8.82
CA PHE A 32 -4.15 1.21 -9.71
C PHE A 32 -3.85 2.19 -10.85
N ALA A 33 -4.70 2.19 -11.87
CA ALA A 33 -4.63 3.10 -13.01
C ALA A 33 -6.03 3.51 -13.48
N LEU A 34 -6.09 4.49 -14.39
CA LEU A 34 -7.32 4.86 -15.08
C LEU A 34 -7.88 3.68 -15.88
N ILE A 35 -9.18 3.44 -15.73
CA ILE A 35 -9.89 2.38 -16.45
C ILE A 35 -10.53 2.96 -17.71
N LYS A 36 -10.31 2.31 -18.85
CA LYS A 36 -10.96 2.66 -20.12
C LYS A 36 -12.32 1.97 -20.22
N ALA A 37 -13.38 2.76 -20.29
CA ALA A 37 -14.74 2.25 -20.51
C ALA A 37 -14.91 1.58 -21.89
N SER A 38 -15.68 0.51 -21.93
CA SER A 38 -16.14 -0.18 -23.14
C SER A 38 -17.54 0.30 -23.54
N ARG A 39 -17.84 0.23 -24.84
CA ARG A 39 -19.22 0.43 -25.34
C ARG A 39 -20.18 -0.68 -24.94
N GLN A 40 -19.65 -1.83 -24.53
CA GLN A 40 -20.41 -3.00 -24.12
C GLN A 40 -20.69 -3.02 -22.62
N ASP A 41 -20.13 -2.08 -21.86
CA ASP A 41 -20.30 -2.03 -20.42
C ASP A 41 -21.75 -1.72 -20.06
N SER A 42 -22.23 -2.40 -19.02
CA SER A 42 -23.52 -2.07 -18.42
C SER A 42 -23.49 -0.66 -17.82
N THR A 43 -24.67 -0.04 -17.65
CA THR A 43 -24.78 1.27 -16.98
C THR A 43 -24.12 1.27 -15.59
N GLU A 44 -24.26 0.17 -14.84
CA GLU A 44 -23.68 0.07 -13.50
C GLU A 44 -22.15 -0.05 -13.55
N THR A 45 -21.60 -0.78 -14.52
CA THR A 45 -20.14 -0.84 -14.76
C THR A 45 -19.60 0.53 -15.13
N LEU A 46 -20.26 1.25 -16.04
CA LEU A 46 -19.87 2.61 -16.43
C LEU A 46 -19.89 3.58 -15.24
N ARG A 47 -20.89 3.46 -14.37
CA ARG A 47 -20.97 4.26 -13.13
C ARG A 47 -19.77 4.00 -12.22
N GLN A 48 -19.38 2.74 -12.05
CA GLN A 48 -18.21 2.37 -11.24
C GLN A 48 -16.90 2.88 -11.84
N ILE A 49 -16.73 2.74 -13.16
CA ILE A 49 -15.57 3.28 -13.88
C ILE A 49 -15.48 4.80 -13.72
N LEU A 50 -16.61 5.50 -13.80
CA LEU A 50 -16.65 6.95 -13.60
C LEU A 50 -16.16 7.32 -12.19
N VAL A 51 -16.71 6.70 -11.15
CA VAL A 51 -16.33 6.97 -9.76
C VAL A 51 -14.86 6.64 -9.52
N HIS A 52 -14.39 5.46 -9.97
CA HIS A 52 -12.97 5.07 -9.86
C HIS A 52 -12.05 6.10 -10.51
N ASN A 53 -12.32 6.47 -11.77
CA ASN A 53 -11.47 7.41 -12.49
C ASN A 53 -11.49 8.82 -11.89
N GLN A 54 -12.63 9.28 -11.36
CA GLN A 54 -12.71 10.57 -10.67
C GLN A 54 -11.88 10.55 -9.38
N THR A 55 -12.05 9.52 -8.56
CA THR A 55 -11.27 9.35 -7.33
C THR A 55 -9.78 9.23 -7.64
N TYR A 56 -9.40 8.43 -8.63
CA TYR A 56 -7.99 8.28 -9.04
C TYR A 56 -7.39 9.63 -9.43
N ARG A 57 -8.09 10.46 -10.20
CA ARG A 57 -7.57 11.78 -10.57
C ARG A 57 -7.42 12.70 -9.38
N ALA A 58 -8.41 12.72 -8.48
CA ALA A 58 -8.38 13.58 -7.30
C ALA A 58 -7.23 13.25 -6.35
N ILE A 59 -6.91 11.96 -6.15
CA ILE A 59 -5.90 11.56 -5.17
C ILE A 59 -4.54 11.26 -5.79
N CYS A 60 -4.49 10.80 -7.04
CA CYS A 60 -3.25 10.32 -7.66
C CYS A 60 -2.61 11.27 -8.65
N MET A 61 -3.33 12.25 -9.20
CA MET A 61 -2.68 13.25 -10.06
C MET A 61 -1.96 14.31 -9.24
N GLU A 62 -2.51 14.72 -8.09
CA GLU A 62 -1.84 15.59 -7.12
C GLU A 62 -0.56 14.92 -6.58
N ASP A 63 -0.62 13.63 -6.22
CA ASP A 63 0.54 12.83 -5.82
C ASP A 63 1.62 12.75 -6.93
N MET A 64 1.24 12.71 -8.21
CA MET A 64 2.19 12.69 -9.33
C MET A 64 2.85 14.04 -9.57
N GLU A 65 2.14 15.16 -9.38
CA GLU A 65 2.71 16.51 -9.47
C GLU A 65 3.74 16.75 -8.36
N GLU A 66 3.45 16.32 -7.12
CA GLU A 66 4.38 16.39 -5.99
C GLU A 66 5.61 15.48 -6.21
N LYS A 67 5.41 14.24 -6.69
CA LYS A 67 6.48 13.25 -6.92
C LYS A 67 7.40 13.60 -8.11
N HIS A 68 6.95 14.45 -9.03
CA HIS A 68 7.75 14.92 -10.17
C HIS A 68 8.29 16.35 -10.05
N GLY A 69 8.02 17.06 -8.95
CA GLY A 69 8.62 18.37 -8.69
C GLY A 69 8.35 19.39 -9.78
N ILE A 70 7.16 19.36 -10.41
CA ILE A 70 6.72 20.44 -11.28
C ILE A 70 6.08 21.49 -10.38
N THR A 71 6.94 22.31 -9.77
CA THR A 71 6.56 23.61 -9.23
C THR A 71 6.55 24.59 -10.41
N ASP A 72 5.38 25.17 -10.71
CA ASP A 72 5.33 26.43 -11.45
C ASP A 72 6.11 27.54 -10.71
#